data_AF-W3APW7-F1
#
_entry.id   AF-W3APW7-F1
#
_cell.length_a   1.000
_cell.length_b   1.000
_cell.length_c   1.000
_cell.angle_alpha   90.00
_cell.angle_beta   90.00
_cell.angle_gamma   90.00
#
_symmetry.space_group_name_H-M   'P 1'
#
loop_
_entity.id
_entity.type
_entity.pdbx_description
1 polymer ?
#
loop_
_entity_poly.entity_id
_entity_poly.type
_entity_poly.pdbx_seq_one_letter_code
_entity_poly.pdbx_strand_id
1 'polypeptide(L)'
;MTKEFYERKKQELETLRLTAGKLQLEYLRLGKYEGKKEQQSWWINKGNLRKYVNLIHTVQKLDEELMPYEISNGIRKINLQEHRKWHYLTFLVETRRKLKLSRK
;
A
#
# COMPACT_ATOMS: atom_id res chain seq x y z
N MET A 1 21.59 -1.39 10.14
CA MET A 1 20.78 -2.56 9.73
C MET A 1 21.73 -3.69 9.35
N THR A 2 21.60 -4.89 9.92
CA THR A 2 22.40 -6.06 9.51
C THR A 2 21.78 -6.73 8.29
N LYS A 3 22.55 -7.53 7.55
CA LYS A 3 22.05 -8.29 6.38
C LYS A 3 20.88 -9.21 6.75
N GLU A 4 21.00 -9.96 7.84
CA GLU A 4 19.92 -10.85 8.33
C GLU A 4 18.65 -10.08 8.69
N PHE A 5 18.78 -8.92 9.34
CA PHE A 5 17.63 -8.09 9.66
C PHE A 5 16.96 -7.54 8.38
N TYR A 6 17.77 -7.10 7.41
CA TYR A 6 17.29 -6.66 6.10
C TYR A 6 16.52 -7.76 5.38
N GLU A 7 17.06 -8.98 5.27
CA GLU A 7 16.42 -10.09 4.57
C GLU A 7 15.08 -10.47 5.20
N ARG A 8 15.02 -10.53 6.53
CA ARG A 8 13.77 -10.78 7.26
C ARG A 8 12.72 -9.69 6.97
N LYS A 9 13.12 -8.43 7.01
CA LYS A 9 12.20 -7.31 6.72
C LYS A 9 11.81 -7.26 5.24
N LYS A 10 12.71 -7.65 4.33
CA LYS A 10 12.41 -7.74 2.91
C LYS A 10 11.36 -8.81 2.63
N GLN A 11 11.46 -9.97 3.25
CA GLN A 11 10.44 -11.03 3.17
C GLN A 11 9.09 -10.58 3.75
N GLU A 12 9.11 -9.86 4.88
CA GLU A 12 7.91 -9.24 5.45
C GLU A 12 7.26 -8.26 4.46
N LEU A 13 8.04 -7.38 3.84
CA LEU A 13 7.59 -6.43 2.84
C LEU A 13 6.93 -7.14 1.63
N GLU A 14 7.56 -8.19 1.12
CA GLU A 14 7.02 -8.96 -0.01
C GLU A 14 5.70 -9.66 0.34
N THR A 15 5.61 -10.23 1.54
CA THR A 15 4.38 -10.86 2.05
C THR A 15 3.23 -9.85 2.16
N LEU A 16 3.52 -8.65 2.67
CA LEU A 16 2.54 -7.57 2.78
C LEU A 16 2.11 -7.07 1.39
N ARG A 17 3.04 -6.93 0.45
CA ARG A 17 2.75 -6.55 -0.95
C ARG A 17 1.86 -7.58 -1.65
N LEU A 18 2.14 -8.87 -1.49
CA LEU A 18 1.29 -9.94 -2.02
C LEU A 18 -0.12 -9.88 -1.45
N THR A 19 -0.24 -9.64 -0.14
CA THR A 19 -1.54 -9.50 0.53
C THR A 19 -2.31 -8.28 0.01
N ALA A 20 -1.64 -7.15 -0.20
CA ALA A 20 -2.25 -5.95 -0.76
C ALA A 20 -2.69 -6.17 -2.21
N GLY A 21 -1.86 -6.85 -3.00
CA GLY A 21 -2.18 -7.25 -4.37
C GLY A 21 -3.44 -8.12 -4.45
N LYS A 22 -3.58 -9.12 -3.56
CA LYS A 22 -4.78 -9.96 -3.49
C LYS A 22 -6.06 -9.14 -3.21
N LEU A 23 -5.99 -8.20 -2.26
CA LEU A 23 -7.12 -7.31 -1.97
C LEU A 23 -7.48 -6.41 -3.15
N GLN A 24 -6.48 -5.86 -3.83
CA GLN A 24 -6.68 -5.03 -5.02
C GLN A 24 -7.27 -5.83 -6.18
N LEU A 25 -6.82 -7.07 -6.39
CA LEU A 25 -7.36 -7.95 -7.41
C LEU A 25 -8.81 -8.33 -7.13
N GLU A 26 -9.16 -8.62 -5.86
CA GLU A 26 -10.55 -8.89 -5.48
C GLU A 26 -11.45 -7.66 -5.74
N TYR A 27 -10.96 -6.46 -5.41
CA TYR A 27 -11.67 -5.22 -5.73
C TYR A 27 -11.90 -5.03 -7.24
N LEU A 28 -10.91 -5.34 -8.08
CA LEU A 28 -11.03 -5.27 -9.54
C LEU A 28 -11.95 -6.36 -10.10
N ARG A 29 -11.86 -7.57 -9.56
CA ARG A 29 -12.72 -8.72 -9.89
C ARG A 29 -14.18 -8.35 -9.66
N LEU A 30 -14.51 -7.84 -8.48
CA LEU A 30 -15.86 -7.38 -8.12
C LEU A 30 -16.42 -6.34 -9.08
N GLY A 31 -15.59 -5.38 -9.49
CA GLY A 31 -16.00 -4.37 -10.47
C GLY A 31 -16.29 -4.94 -11.86
N LYS A 32 -15.56 -5.99 -12.25
CA LYS A 32 -15.66 -6.62 -13.57
C LYS A 32 -16.82 -7.61 -13.68
N TYR A 33 -17.07 -8.42 -12.66
CA TYR A 33 -18.01 -9.54 -12.74
C TYR A 33 -19.33 -9.27 -12.01
N GLU A 34 -19.31 -8.61 -10.86
CA GLU A 34 -20.51 -8.33 -10.05
C GLU A 34 -21.04 -6.90 -10.23
N GLY A 35 -20.19 -5.99 -10.72
CA GLY A 35 -20.54 -4.62 -11.06
C GLY A 35 -20.17 -3.60 -9.97
N LYS A 36 -20.29 -2.31 -10.35
CA LYS A 36 -19.80 -1.17 -9.55
C LYS A 36 -20.43 -1.07 -8.16
N LYS A 37 -21.69 -1.50 -8.02
CA LYS A 37 -22.39 -1.47 -6.73
C LYS A 37 -21.74 -2.42 -5.74
N GLU A 38 -21.44 -3.65 -6.14
CA GLU A 38 -20.85 -4.63 -5.22
C GLU A 38 -19.37 -4.40 -4.98
N GLN A 39 -18.67 -3.85 -5.97
CA GLN A 39 -17.35 -3.28 -5.77
C GLN A 39 -17.33 -2.18 -4.69
N GLN A 40 -18.30 -1.25 -4.71
CA GLN A 40 -18.41 -0.19 -3.70
C GLN A 40 -18.85 -0.74 -2.33
N SER A 41 -19.87 -1.60 -2.31
CA SER A 41 -20.35 -2.29 -1.11
C SER A 41 -19.23 -3.04 -0.43
N TRP A 42 -18.38 -3.75 -1.18
CA TRP A 42 -17.23 -4.47 -0.64
C TRP A 42 -16.17 -3.56 -0.03
N TRP A 43 -15.97 -2.35 -0.59
CA TRP A 43 -15.04 -1.39 0.00
C TRP A 43 -15.54 -0.85 1.34
N ILE A 44 -16.86 -0.61 1.42
CA ILE A 44 -17.52 0.04 2.54
C ILE A 44 -17.83 -0.97 3.65
N ASN A 45 -18.27 -2.17 3.31
CA ASN A 45 -18.61 -3.23 4.28
C ASN A 45 -17.36 -3.97 4.77
N LYS A 46 -17.41 -4.41 6.04
CA LYS A 46 -16.42 -5.28 6.71
C LYS A 46 -15.02 -4.69 6.89
N GLY A 47 -14.88 -3.36 6.83
CA GLY A 47 -13.61 -2.68 7.14
C GLY A 47 -12.50 -2.94 6.11
N ASN A 48 -12.81 -3.46 4.93
CA ASN A 48 -11.84 -3.79 3.89
C ASN A 48 -11.03 -2.57 3.44
N LEU A 49 -11.67 -1.40 3.30
CA LEU A 49 -10.95 -0.17 2.99
C LEU A 49 -9.95 0.20 4.08
N ARG A 50 -10.32 0.04 5.36
CA ARG A 50 -9.40 0.29 6.47
C ARG A 50 -8.25 -0.72 6.46
N LYS A 51 -8.54 -2.01 6.25
CA LYS A 51 -7.53 -3.06 6.13
C LYS A 51 -6.54 -2.77 4.99
N TYR A 52 -7.04 -2.44 3.81
CA TYR A 52 -6.22 -2.12 2.66
C TYR A 52 -5.37 -0.87 2.87
N VAL A 53 -5.96 0.22 3.36
CA VAL A 53 -5.22 1.46 3.65
C VAL A 53 -4.13 1.22 4.69
N ASN A 54 -4.46 0.52 5.79
CA ASN A 54 -3.48 0.20 6.83
C ASN A 54 -2.35 -0.69 6.27
N LEU A 55 -2.70 -1.67 5.42
CA LEU A 55 -1.72 -2.56 4.81
C LEU A 55 -0.77 -1.80 3.88
N ILE A 56 -1.29 -0.91 3.03
CA ILE A 56 -0.48 -0.04 2.16
C ILE A 56 0.42 0.87 3.00
N HIS A 57 -0.09 1.43 4.10
CA HIS A 57 0.71 2.23 5.03
C HIS A 57 1.88 1.43 5.59
N THR A 58 1.62 0.21 6.07
CA THR A 58 2.67 -0.66 6.62
C THR A 58 3.70 -1.01 5.56
N VAL A 59 3.28 -1.34 4.33
CA VAL A 59 4.17 -1.58 3.19
C VAL A 59 5.08 -0.39 2.94
N GLN A 60 4.54 0.84 3.00
CA GLN A 60 5.32 2.05 2.78
C GLN A 60 6.34 2.31 3.88
N LYS A 61 5.92 2.23 5.14
CA LYS A 61 6.84 2.38 6.28
C LYS A 61 8.00 1.38 6.20
N LEU A 62 7.71 0.13 5.86
CA LEU A 62 8.76 -0.89 5.75
C LEU A 62 9.67 -0.63 4.54
N ASP A 63 9.12 -0.16 3.42
CA ASP A 63 9.90 0.20 2.23
C ASP A 63 10.85 1.38 2.52
N GLU A 64 10.36 2.40 3.24
CA GLU A 64 11.16 3.53 3.71
C GLU A 64 12.24 3.12 4.72
N GLU A 65 11.94 2.17 5.61
CA GLU A 65 12.91 1.61 6.56
C GLU A 65 14.05 0.85 5.85
N LEU A 66 13.73 0.13 4.77
CA LEU A 66 14.70 -0.66 4.00
C LEU A 66 15.51 0.19 3.02
N MET A 67 14.95 1.30 2.54
CA MET A 67 15.53 2.14 1.50
C MET A 67 16.99 2.57 1.79
N PRO A 68 17.38 3.07 2.98
CA PRO A 68 18.75 3.47 3.26
C PRO A 68 19.76 2.32 3.11
N TYR A 69 19.39 1.12 3.54
CA TYR A 69 20.24 -0.07 3.40
C TYR A 69 20.35 -0.49 1.94
N GLU A 70 19.24 -0.47 1.18
CA GLU A 70 19.28 -0.82 -0.24
C GLU A 70 20.11 0.16 -1.06
N ILE A 71 20.13 1.45 -0.71
CA ILE A 71 20.96 2.47 -1.36
C ILE A 71 22.44 2.25 -1.04
N SER A 72 22.79 2.09 0.24
CA SER A 72 24.20 1.96 0.66
C SER A 72 24.88 0.71 0.14
N ASN A 73 24.10 -0.33 -0.17
CA ASN A 73 24.58 -1.59 -0.75
C ASN A 73 24.36 -1.69 -2.27
N GLY A 74 23.90 -0.62 -2.93
CA GLY A 74 23.69 -0.60 -4.39
C GLY A 74 22.55 -1.48 -4.91
N ILE A 75 21.67 -1.98 -4.03
CA ILE A 75 20.52 -2.83 -4.35
C ILE A 75 19.40 -2.02 -5.02
N ARG A 76 19.16 -0.79 -4.55
CA ARG A 76 18.14 0.12 -5.10
C ARG A 76 18.81 1.34 -5.73
N LYS A 77 18.49 1.63 -7.00
CA LYS A 77 18.75 2.94 -7.61
C LYS A 77 17.65 3.91 -7.20
N ILE A 78 18.02 5.09 -6.68
CA ILE A 78 17.04 6.12 -6.30
C ILE A 78 16.38 6.67 -7.57
N ASN A 79 15.20 6.17 -7.92
CA ASN A 79 14.33 6.82 -8.88
C ASN A 79 13.35 7.74 -8.14
N LEU A 80 13.74 9.01 -7.98
CA LEU A 80 12.95 10.04 -7.28
C LEU A 80 11.54 10.22 -7.87
N GLN A 81 11.33 9.87 -9.14
CA GLN A 81 10.05 10.05 -9.83
C GLN A 81 9.03 8.96 -9.46
N GLU A 82 9.47 7.69 -9.39
CA GLU A 82 8.63 6.57 -8.98
C GLU A 82 8.28 6.63 -7.49
N HIS A 83 9.25 7.05 -6.66
CA HIS A 83 9.04 7.25 -5.23
C HIS A 83 7.96 8.32 -4.97
N ARG A 84 7.98 9.44 -5.69
CA ARG A 84 6.93 10.49 -5.56
C ARG A 84 5.56 10.05 -6.06
N LYS A 85 5.48 9.28 -7.16
CA LYS A 85 4.20 8.76 -7.68
C LYS A 85 3.49 7.86 -6.68
N TRP A 86 4.24 7.00 -5.98
CA TRP A 86 3.67 6.13 -4.95
C TRP A 86 3.17 6.89 -3.72
N HIS A 87 3.94 7.87 -3.23
CA HIS A 87 3.53 8.75 -2.12
C HIS A 87 2.30 9.60 -2.42
N TYR A 88 2.18 10.08 -3.66
CA TYR A 88 1.02 10.87 -4.10
C TYR A 88 -0.29 10.06 -4.05
N LEU A 89 -0.24 8.76 -4.37
CA LEU A 89 -1.42 7.88 -4.30
C LEU A 89 -1.88 7.65 -2.86
N THR A 90 -0.97 7.54 -1.89
CA THR A 90 -1.34 7.45 -0.46
C THR A 90 -1.88 8.77 0.06
N PHE A 91 -1.22 9.88 -0.29
CA PHE A 91 -1.64 11.22 0.13
C PHE A 91 -3.07 11.48 -0.33
N LEU A 92 -3.41 11.28 -1.61
CA LEU A 92 -4.76 11.48 -2.13
C LEU A 92 -5.83 10.66 -1.39
N VAL A 93 -5.51 9.44 -0.97
CA VAL A 93 -6.43 8.56 -0.22
C VAL A 93 -6.63 9.09 1.21
N GLU A 94 -5.57 9.53 1.89
CA GLU A 94 -5.67 10.13 3.22
C GLU A 94 -6.35 11.51 3.21
N THR A 95 -6.01 12.38 2.26
CA THR A 95 -6.61 13.71 2.14
C THR A 95 -8.10 13.61 1.81
N ARG A 96 -8.52 12.69 0.92
CA ARG A 96 -9.95 12.43 0.68
C ARG A 96 -10.69 11.94 1.92
N ARG A 97 -10.03 11.16 2.78
CA ARG A 97 -10.60 10.70 4.05
C ARG A 97 -10.81 11.86 5.03
N LYS A 98 -9.82 12.74 5.17
CA LYS A 98 -9.92 13.95 6.01
C LYS A 98 -10.97 14.93 5.49
N LEU A 99 -11.02 15.18 4.17
CA LEU A 99 -12.00 16.09 3.55
C LEU A 99 -13.45 15.58 3.63
N LYS A 100 -13.67 14.26 3.67
CA LYS A 100 -15.00 13.70 3.92
C LYS A 100 -15.43 13.78 5.39
N LEU A 101 -14.48 13.72 6.32
CA LEU A 101 -14.75 13.84 7.76
C LEU A 101 -15.04 15.28 8.19
N SER A 102 -14.50 16.29 7.49
CA SER A 102 -14.76 17.71 7.78
C SER A 102 -16.05 18.28 7.14
N ARG A 103 -16.83 17.44 6.42
CA ARG A 103 -18.12 17.82 5.82
C ARG A 103 -19.34 17.38 6.64
N LYS A 104 -19.12 17.01 7.90
CA LYS A 104 -20.15 16.82 8.93
C LYS A 104 -20.01 17.93 9.96
#